data_AF-A0AAN8EM36-F1
#
_entry.id   AF-A0AAN8EM36-F1
#
_cell.length_a   1.000
_cell.length_b   1.000
_cell.length_c   1.000
_cell.angle_alpha   90.00
_cell.angle_beta   90.00
_cell.angle_gamma   90.00
#
_symmetry.space_group_name_H-M   'P 1'
#
loop_
_entity.id
_entity.type
_entity.pdbx_description
1 polymer ?
#
loop_
_entity_poly.entity_id
_entity_poly.type
_entity_poly.pdbx_seq_one_letter_code
_entity_poly.pdbx_strand_id
1 'polypeptide(L)'
;MAPLSEAEKRLQQELRKKIEIVQTAPGRPSEKLIQGKLKHYGDKCYDINDILNDYQNEFISLMADRDTILKRRGGALHFYLKLKLLYKGHAQYRKECTSDLDNFVLAHEWYEILVAADEVEELARLD
;
A
#
# COMPACT_ATOMS: atom_id res chain seq x y z
N MET A 1 25.24 -27.26 -22.51
CA MET A 1 24.06 -27.04 -21.63
C MET A 1 23.40 -28.39 -21.41
N ALA A 2 23.17 -28.78 -20.16
CA ALA A 2 22.49 -30.04 -19.85
C ALA A 2 21.03 -29.98 -20.34
N PRO A 3 20.45 -31.09 -20.83
CA PRO A 3 19.06 -31.12 -21.25
C PRO A 3 18.14 -30.85 -20.04
N LEU A 4 17.19 -29.93 -20.21
CA LEU A 4 16.17 -29.62 -19.19
C LEU A 4 15.41 -30.91 -18.82
N SER A 5 15.28 -31.12 -17.52
CA SER A 5 14.46 -32.18 -16.94
C SER A 5 13.00 -32.05 -17.40
N GLU A 6 12.28 -33.17 -17.36
CA GLU A 6 10.86 -33.21 -17.72
C GLU A 6 10.02 -32.26 -16.84
N ALA A 7 10.40 -32.11 -15.58
CA ALA A 7 9.79 -31.16 -14.65
C ALA A 7 9.99 -29.70 -15.09
N GLU A 8 11.21 -29.32 -15.49
CA GLU A 8 11.51 -27.96 -15.98
C GLU A 8 10.77 -27.64 -17.28
N LYS A 9 10.65 -28.61 -18.20
CA LYS A 9 9.88 -28.44 -19.44
C LYS A 9 8.40 -28.21 -19.16
N ARG A 10 7.83 -28.97 -18.21
CA ARG A 10 6.43 -28.81 -17.80
C ARG A 10 6.20 -27.45 -17.14
N LEU A 11 7.12 -27.02 -16.29
CA LEU A 11 7.10 -25.69 -15.66
C LEU A 11 7.16 -24.57 -16.69
N GLN A 12 8.04 -24.66 -17.70
CA GLN A 12 8.11 -23.68 -18.79
C GLN A 12 6.81 -23.60 -19.60
N GLN A 13 6.18 -24.73 -19.91
CA GLN A 13 4.91 -24.75 -20.63
C GLN A 13 3.77 -24.13 -19.81
N GLU A 14 3.70 -24.45 -18.52
CA GLU A 14 2.74 -23.85 -17.58
C GLU A 14 2.95 -22.33 -17.47
N LEU A 15 4.19 -21.86 -17.35
CA LEU A 15 4.52 -20.44 -17.33
C LEU A 15 4.07 -19.74 -18.61
N ARG A 16 4.38 -20.30 -19.78
CA ARG A 16 3.97 -19.73 -21.07
C ARG A 16 2.45 -19.63 -21.21
N LYS A 17 1.72 -20.69 -20.84
CA LYS A 17 0.24 -20.66 -20.84
C LYS A 17 -0.32 -19.59 -19.92
N LYS A 18 0.27 -19.44 -18.73
CA LYS A 18 -0.17 -18.41 -17.77
C LYS A 18 0.11 -17.00 -18.29
N ILE A 19 1.27 -16.77 -18.90
CA ILE A 19 1.60 -15.51 -19.57
C ILE A 19 0.58 -15.23 -20.68
N GLU A 20 0.32 -16.19 -21.56
CA GLU A 20 -0.65 -16.04 -22.66
C GLU A 20 -2.07 -15.72 -22.17
N ILE A 21 -2.52 -16.37 -21.08
CA ILE A 21 -3.80 -16.06 -20.43
C ILE A 21 -3.81 -14.63 -19.89
N VAL A 22 -2.73 -14.18 -19.25
CA VAL A 22 -2.62 -12.81 -18.74
C VAL A 22 -2.59 -11.79 -19.88
N GLN A 23 -1.87 -12.09 -20.96
CA GLN A 23 -1.75 -11.22 -22.14
C GLN A 23 -3.08 -11.02 -22.86
N THR A 24 -3.92 -12.07 -22.88
CA THR A 24 -5.22 -12.07 -23.56
C THR A 24 -6.40 -11.69 -22.66
N ALA A 25 -6.17 -11.47 -21.36
CA ALA A 25 -7.22 -11.19 -20.40
C ALA A 25 -7.90 -9.82 -20.66
N PRO A 26 -9.23 -9.78 -20.86
CA PRO A 26 -9.96 -8.53 -20.94
C PRO A 26 -9.92 -7.84 -19.57
N GLY A 27 -9.28 -6.66 -19.50
CA GLY A 27 -9.06 -5.93 -18.25
C GLY A 27 -7.62 -5.96 -17.74
N ARG A 28 -6.68 -6.52 -18.52
CA ARG A 28 -5.25 -6.39 -18.25
C ARG A 28 -4.85 -4.91 -18.07
N PRO A 29 -4.23 -4.53 -16.95
CA PRO A 29 -3.75 -3.17 -16.76
C PRO A 29 -2.52 -2.92 -17.65
N SER A 30 -2.45 -1.73 -18.26
CA SER A 30 -1.28 -1.33 -19.03
C SER A 30 -0.08 -1.04 -18.12
N GLU A 31 1.14 -1.17 -18.65
CA GLU A 31 2.37 -0.80 -17.93
C GLU A 31 2.26 0.60 -17.33
N LYS A 32 1.87 1.60 -18.14
CA LYS A 32 1.69 2.98 -17.70
C LYS A 32 0.73 3.11 -16.51
N LEU A 33 -0.35 2.33 -16.50
CA LEU A 33 -1.30 2.31 -15.39
C LEU A 33 -0.66 1.70 -14.13
N ILE A 34 0.09 0.61 -14.28
CA ILE A 34 0.76 -0.07 -13.16
C ILE A 34 1.88 0.81 -12.58
N GLN A 35 2.73 1.39 -13.40
CA GLN A 35 3.76 2.34 -12.95
C GLN A 35 3.15 3.57 -12.27
N GLY A 36 2.04 4.09 -12.81
CA GLY A 36 1.29 5.17 -12.17
C GLY A 36 0.76 4.79 -10.77
N LYS A 37 0.24 3.56 -10.62
CA LYS A 37 -0.20 3.02 -9.33
C LYS A 37 0.97 2.82 -8.36
N LEU A 38 2.08 2.24 -8.83
CA LEU A 38 3.29 2.06 -8.02
C LEU A 38 3.80 3.38 -7.46
N LYS A 39 3.88 4.41 -8.31
CA LYS A 39 4.26 5.76 -7.86
C LYS A 39 3.27 6.29 -6.84
N HIS A 40 1.98 6.30 -7.18
CA HIS A 40 0.94 6.86 -6.31
C HIS A 40 0.91 6.21 -4.92
N TYR A 41 0.85 4.88 -4.87
CA TYR A 41 0.79 4.16 -3.59
C TYR A 41 2.15 4.12 -2.89
N GLY A 42 3.26 4.18 -3.63
CA GLY A 42 4.61 4.34 -3.07
C GLY A 42 4.77 5.68 -2.35
N ASP A 43 4.35 6.79 -2.98
CA ASP A 43 4.33 8.12 -2.37
C ASP A 43 3.45 8.12 -1.11
N LYS A 44 2.25 7.52 -1.19
CA LYS A 44 1.36 7.37 -0.03
C LYS A 44 2.00 6.60 1.11
N CYS A 45 2.69 5.49 0.83
CA CYS A 45 3.38 4.69 1.83
C CYS A 45 4.57 5.44 2.45
N TYR A 46 5.27 6.26 1.67
CA TYR A 46 6.38 7.09 2.16
C TYR A 46 5.89 8.11 3.20
N ASP A 47 4.76 8.77 2.91
CA ASP A 47 4.17 9.80 3.77
C ASP A 47 3.58 9.25 5.09
N ILE A 48 3.41 7.92 5.22
CA ILE A 48 2.78 7.31 6.41
C ILE A 48 3.53 7.67 7.69
N ASN A 49 4.86 7.70 7.66
CA ASN A 49 5.65 7.96 8.86
C ASN A 49 5.44 9.37 9.41
N ASP A 50 5.38 10.37 8.54
CA ASP A 50 5.14 11.76 8.95
C ASP A 50 3.74 11.92 9.55
N ILE A 51 2.75 11.29 8.94
CA ILE A 51 1.37 11.33 9.44
C ILE A 51 1.24 10.58 10.78
N LEU A 52 1.93 9.45 10.96
CA LEU A 52 1.96 8.74 12.25
C LEU A 52 2.58 9.61 13.35
N ASN A 53 3.64 10.35 13.04
CA ASN A 53 4.25 11.30 13.98
C ASN A 53 3.25 12.40 14.37
N ASP A 54 2.51 12.95 13.41
CA ASP A 54 1.49 13.97 13.69
C ASP A 54 0.38 13.45 14.61
N TYR A 55 -0.14 12.24 14.36
CA TYR A 55 -1.14 11.61 15.23
C TYR A 55 -0.61 11.32 16.64
N GLN A 56 0.64 10.90 16.75
CA GLN A 56 1.29 10.70 18.04
C GLN A 56 1.43 12.03 18.79
N ASN A 57 1.85 13.09 18.11
CA ASN A 57 1.97 14.43 18.68
C ASN A 57 0.62 14.99 19.14
N GLU A 58 -0.46 14.78 18.37
CA GLU A 58 -1.81 15.20 18.75
C GLU A 58 -2.29 14.49 20.02
N PHE A 59 -2.03 13.17 20.14
CA PHE A 59 -2.32 12.41 21.36
C PHE A 59 -1.53 12.94 22.56
N ILE A 60 -0.21 13.13 22.40
CA ILE A 60 0.66 13.65 23.46
C ILE A 60 0.18 15.03 23.92
N SER A 61 -0.15 15.93 22.99
CA SER A 61 -0.68 17.26 23.29
C SER A 61 -1.99 17.17 24.07
N LEU A 62 -2.92 16.31 23.66
CA LEU A 62 -4.19 16.12 24.36
C LEU A 62 -3.96 15.60 25.79
N MET A 63 -3.01 14.69 25.98
CA MET A 63 -2.67 14.15 27.29
C MET A 63 -1.98 15.17 28.18
N ALA A 64 -1.12 16.04 27.63
CA ALA A 64 -0.50 17.14 28.35
C ALA A 64 -1.55 18.15 28.86
N ASP A 65 -2.59 18.40 28.07
CA ASP A 65 -3.67 19.34 28.42
C ASP A 65 -4.76 18.73 29.33
N ARG A 66 -4.66 17.44 29.68
CA ARG A 66 -5.70 16.70 30.41
C ARG A 66 -6.22 17.46 31.62
N ASP A 67 -5.35 17.84 32.55
CA ASP A 67 -5.76 18.45 33.82
C ASP A 67 -6.41 19.82 33.61
N THR A 68 -5.93 20.57 32.62
CA THR A 68 -6.50 21.87 32.23
C THR A 68 -7.90 21.70 31.66
N ILE A 69 -8.13 20.68 30.83
CA ILE A 69 -9.43 20.38 30.25
C ILE A 69 -10.41 19.90 31.33
N LEU A 70 -9.98 18.99 32.20
CA LEU A 70 -10.83 18.38 33.23
C LEU A 70 -11.33 19.40 34.27
N LYS A 71 -10.55 20.44 34.57
CA LYS A 71 -10.93 21.51 35.52
C LYS A 71 -12.05 22.43 34.99
N ARG A 72 -12.37 22.39 33.69
CA ARG A 72 -13.46 23.21 33.11
C ARG A 72 -14.81 22.56 33.36
N ARG A 73 -15.89 23.36 33.41
CA ARG A 73 -17.26 22.83 33.49
C ARG A 73 -17.55 21.92 32.28
N GLY A 74 -17.95 20.68 32.54
CA GLY A 74 -18.14 19.68 31.48
C GLY A 74 -16.84 19.10 30.89
N GLY A 75 -15.69 19.40 31.51
CA GLY A 75 -14.35 19.04 31.02
C GLY A 75 -14.15 17.54 30.82
N ALA A 76 -14.71 16.70 31.70
CA ALA A 76 -14.65 15.24 31.57
C ALA A 76 -15.31 14.72 30.28
N LEU A 77 -16.53 15.20 29.98
CA LEU A 77 -17.23 14.84 28.75
C LEU A 77 -16.49 15.36 27.52
N HIS A 78 -16.01 16.61 27.57
CA HIS A 78 -15.26 17.21 26.48
C HIS A 78 -13.95 16.46 26.19
N PHE A 79 -13.20 16.10 27.23
CA PHE A 79 -11.98 15.30 27.12
C PHE A 79 -12.26 13.92 26.54
N TYR A 80 -13.31 13.24 27.02
CA TYR A 80 -13.73 11.95 26.49
C TYR A 80 -14.08 12.02 24.99
N LEU A 81 -14.85 13.05 24.59
CA LEU A 81 -15.20 13.25 23.18
C LEU A 81 -13.95 13.49 22.31
N LYS A 82 -12.99 14.29 22.77
CA LYS A 82 -11.71 14.51 22.07
C LYS A 82 -10.94 13.20 21.89
N LEU A 83 -10.79 12.39 22.94
CA LEU A 83 -10.15 11.08 22.85
C LEU A 83 -10.88 10.14 21.86
N LYS A 84 -12.21 10.13 21.89
CA LYS A 84 -13.04 9.33 20.97
C LYS A 84 -12.86 9.75 19.52
N LEU A 85 -12.80 11.06 19.25
CA LEU A 85 -12.58 11.58 17.90
C LEU A 85 -11.19 11.22 17.39
N LEU A 86 -10.17 11.44 18.22
CA LEU A 86 -8.78 11.10 17.90
C LEU A 86 -8.63 9.60 17.59
N TYR A 87 -9.18 8.74 18.46
CA TYR A 87 -9.18 7.29 18.24
C TYR A 87 -9.86 6.90 16.93
N LYS A 88 -11.02 7.48 16.61
CA LYS A 88 -11.71 7.20 15.34
C LYS A 88 -10.89 7.64 14.14
N GLY A 89 -10.24 8.81 14.21
CA GLY A 89 -9.32 9.29 13.18
C GLY A 89 -8.17 8.31 12.95
N HIS A 90 -7.50 7.89 14.02
CA HIS A 90 -6.38 6.93 13.94
C HIS A 90 -6.83 5.57 13.37
N ALA A 91 -8.01 5.08 13.78
CA ALA A 91 -8.54 3.81 13.29
C ALA A 91 -8.88 3.87 11.79
N GLN A 92 -9.47 4.97 11.33
CA GLN A 92 -9.77 5.19 9.92
C GLN A 92 -8.48 5.30 9.10
N TYR A 93 -7.53 6.11 9.55
CA TYR A 93 -6.26 6.29 8.86
C TYR A 93 -5.46 4.99 8.76
N ARG A 94 -5.45 4.17 9.83
CA ARG A 94 -4.82 2.84 9.78
C ARG A 94 -5.43 1.97 8.68
N LYS A 95 -6.75 2.00 8.52
CA LYS A 95 -7.44 1.25 7.47
C LYS A 95 -7.03 1.73 6.07
N GLU A 96 -6.90 3.04 5.90
CA GLU A 96 -6.42 3.65 4.66
C GLU A 96 -4.98 3.24 4.36
N CYS A 97 -4.07 3.29 5.35
CA CYS A 97 -2.68 2.83 5.20
C CYS A 97 -2.59 1.37 4.78
N THR A 98 -3.37 0.49 5.41
CA THR A 98 -3.40 -0.93 5.03
C THR A 98 -3.90 -1.09 3.59
N SER A 99 -4.94 -0.36 3.22
CA SER A 99 -5.45 -0.39 1.85
C SER A 99 -4.44 0.14 0.83
N ASP A 100 -3.69 1.20 1.16
CA ASP A 100 -2.67 1.76 0.26
C ASP A 100 -1.49 0.78 0.10
N LEU A 101 -1.06 0.15 1.19
CA LEU A 101 -0.02 -0.89 1.15
C LEU A 101 -0.46 -2.11 0.32
N ASP A 102 -1.69 -2.61 0.53
CA ASP A 102 -2.22 -3.73 -0.24
C ASP A 102 -2.28 -3.41 -1.73
N ASN A 103 -2.68 -2.18 -2.09
CA ASN A 103 -2.70 -1.73 -3.48
C ASN A 103 -1.28 -1.54 -4.07
N PHE A 104 -0.32 -1.10 -3.25
CA PHE A 104 1.09 -1.03 -3.67
C PHE A 104 1.64 -2.41 -4.00
N VAL A 105 1.42 -3.40 -3.11
CA VAL A 105 1.84 -4.79 -3.31
C VAL A 105 1.18 -5.37 -4.56
N LEU A 106 -0.12 -5.18 -4.73
CA LEU A 106 -0.83 -5.66 -5.92
C LEU A 106 -0.29 -5.02 -7.21
N ALA A 107 0.01 -3.71 -7.20
CA ALA A 107 0.63 -3.04 -8.35
C ALA A 107 2.03 -3.59 -8.63
N HIS A 108 2.80 -3.93 -7.60
CA HIS A 108 4.12 -4.56 -7.74
C HIS A 108 4.02 -5.96 -8.36
N GLU A 109 3.11 -6.79 -7.87
CA GLU A 109 2.87 -8.13 -8.44
C GLU A 109 2.48 -8.05 -9.92
N TRP A 110 1.60 -7.11 -10.29
CA TRP A 110 1.26 -6.89 -11.69
C TRP A 110 2.46 -6.46 -12.52
N TYR A 111 3.32 -5.59 -11.99
CA TYR A 111 4.54 -5.17 -12.66
C TYR A 111 5.48 -6.35 -12.92
N GLU A 112 5.73 -7.19 -11.91
CA GLU A 112 6.55 -8.41 -12.06
C GLU A 112 6.01 -9.33 -13.16
N ILE A 113 4.69 -9.48 -13.23
CA ILE A 113 4.04 -10.26 -14.30
C ILE A 113 4.27 -9.64 -15.68
N LEU A 114 4.21 -8.31 -15.79
CA LEU A 114 4.48 -7.61 -17.05
C LEU A 114 5.95 -7.72 -17.49
N VAL A 115 6.90 -7.59 -16.55
CA VAL A 115 8.33 -7.79 -16.80
C VAL A 115 8.61 -9.23 -17.22
N ALA A 116 8.06 -10.22 -16.51
CA ALA A 116 8.23 -11.64 -16.82
C ALA A 116 7.61 -12.04 -18.17
N ALA A 117 6.63 -11.27 -18.66
CA ALA A 117 6.05 -11.44 -19.99
C ALA A 117 6.89 -10.79 -21.11
N ASP A 118 8.06 -10.23 -20.79
CA ASP A 118 8.96 -9.50 -21.71
C ASP A 118 8.30 -8.25 -22.31
N GLU A 119 7.33 -7.68 -21.60
CA GLU A 119 6.59 -6.49 -22.04
C GLU A 119 7.07 -5.20 -21.38
N VAL A 120 7.96 -5.30 -20.39
CA VAL A 120 8.58 -4.18 -19.72
C VAL A 120 10.05 -4.49 -19.51
N GLU A 121 10.94 -3.64 -20.05
CA GLU A 121 12.37 -3.72 -19.76
C GLU A 121 12.62 -3.17 -18.35
N GLU A 122 13.17 -4.01 -17.47
CA GLU A 122 13.47 -3.68 -16.06
C GLU A 122 14.40 -2.45 -15.92
N LEU A 123 15.24 -2.21 -16.94
CA LEU A 123 16.19 -1.09 -17.01
C LEU A 123 15.54 0.26 -17.34
N ALA A 124 14.39 0.28 -18.01
CA ALA A 124 13.66 1.51 -18.33
C ALA A 124 13.06 2.20 -17.08
N ARG A 125 13.16 1.56 -15.91
CA ARG A 125 12.66 2.07 -14.62
C ARG A 125 13.58 3.09 -13.95
N LEU A 126 14.84 3.19 -14.39
CA LEU A 126 15.89 4.01 -13.76
C LEU A 126 16.09 5.39 -14.43
N ASP A 127 15.47 5.59 -15.60
CA ASP A 127 15.47 6.86 -16.34
C ASP A 127 14.19 7.68 -16.07
#